data_AF-A0A9D6S819-F1
#
_entry.id   AF-A0A9D6S819-F1
#
_cell.length_a   1.000
_cell.length_b   1.000
_cell.length_c   1.000
_cell.angle_alpha   90.00
_cell.angle_beta   90.00
_cell.angle_gamma   90.00
#
_symmetry.space_group_name_H-M   'P 1'
#
loop_
_entity.id
_entity.type
_entity.pdbx_description
1 polymer ?
#
loop_
_entity_poly.entity_id
_entity_poly.type
_entity_poly.pdbx_seq_one_letter_code
_entity_poly.pdbx_strand_id
1 'polypeptide(L)' 'MKKFTCREMGGPCDMEFEGETMHEVAGMGGKHIMGTTDETHKTVRDMMANSKKEDQEKWFAWFKGLWDAK' A
#
# COMPACT_ATOMS: atom_id res chain seq x y z
N MET A 1 -15.92 -2.49 -6.81
CA MET A 1 -14.52 -2.48 -7.25
C MET A 1 -13.99 -1.06 -7.15
N LYS A 2 -12.80 -0.87 -6.58
CA LYS A 2 -12.15 0.45 -6.49
C LYS A 2 -10.72 0.32 -6.97
N LYS A 3 -10.20 1.42 -7.52
CA LYS A 3 -8.84 1.56 -8.02
C LYS A 3 -8.04 2.51 -7.14
N PHE A 4 -6.82 2.13 -6.80
CA PHE A 4 -5.86 2.94 -6.07
C PHE A 4 -4.50 2.89 -6.73
N THR A 5 -3.78 4.01 -6.74
CA THR A 5 -2.37 4.01 -7.13
C THR A 5 -1.47 3.72 -5.93
N CYS A 6 -0.27 3.22 -6.20
CA CYS A 6 0.80 3.11 -5.20
C CYS A 6 0.99 4.43 -4.43
N ARG A 7 0.94 5.59 -5.12
CA ARG A 7 0.99 6.92 -4.51
C ARG A 7 -0.18 7.20 -3.57
N GLU A 8 -1.41 6.87 -3.97
CA GLU A 8 -2.59 7.01 -3.10
C GLU A 8 -2.51 6.12 -1.85
N MET A 9 -1.76 5.02 -1.92
CA MET A 9 -1.54 4.08 -0.81
C MET A 9 -0.30 4.41 0.05
N GLY A 10 0.40 5.52 -0.24
CA GLY A 10 1.57 5.99 0.49
C GLY A 10 2.93 5.58 -0.09
N GLY A 11 2.94 4.99 -1.29
CA GLY A 11 4.15 4.69 -2.05
C GLY A 11 4.60 5.82 -2.99
N PRO A 12 5.69 5.63 -3.75
CA PRO A 12 6.31 6.71 -4.51
C PRO A 12 5.89 6.81 -5.99
N CYS A 13 5.11 5.87 -6.52
CA CYS A 13 4.83 5.75 -7.96
C CYS A 13 3.33 5.66 -8.27
N ASP A 14 2.98 5.73 -9.56
CA ASP A 14 1.58 5.79 -10.00
C ASP A 14 1.05 4.43 -10.52
N MET A 15 1.70 3.31 -10.16
CA MET A 15 1.19 1.98 -10.50
C MET A 15 -0.21 1.77 -9.91
N GLU A 16 -1.15 1.32 -10.73
CA GLU A 16 -2.54 1.13 -10.35
C GLU A 16 -2.82 -0.29 -9.86
N PHE A 17 -3.65 -0.40 -8.83
CA PHE A 17 -4.19 -1.63 -8.28
C PHE A 17 -5.71 -1.54 -8.21
N GLU A 18 -6.40 -2.57 -8.65
CA GLU A 18 -7.85 -2.59 -8.73
C GLU A 18 -8.38 -3.90 -8.15
N GLY A 19 -9.39 -3.81 -7.29
CA GLY A 19 -9.94 -4.97 -6.59
C GLY A 19 -11.34 -4.73 -6.05
N GLU A 20 -12.02 -5.81 -5.69
CA GLU A 20 -13.36 -5.78 -5.09
C GLU A 20 -13.29 -5.38 -3.62
N THR A 21 -12.21 -5.76 -2.94
CA THR A 21 -12.01 -5.51 -1.52
C THR A 21 -10.76 -4.68 -1.25
N MET A 22 -10.79 -3.94 -0.14
CA MET A 22 -9.63 -3.21 0.37
C MET A 22 -8.42 -4.13 0.60
N HIS A 23 -8.66 -5.36 1.08
CA HIS A 23 -7.60 -6.33 1.36
C HIS A 23 -6.90 -6.82 0.09
N GLU A 24 -7.65 -7.00 -1.01
CA GLU A 24 -7.06 -7.32 -2.31
C GLU A 24 -6.14 -6.20 -2.77
N VAL A 25 -6.62 -4.96 -2.77
CA VAL A 25 -5.84 -3.79 -3.21
C VAL A 25 -4.62 -3.57 -2.31
N ALA A 26 -4.79 -3.64 -0.98
CA ALA A 26 -3.68 -3.58 -0.02
C ALA A 26 -2.63 -4.67 -0.27
N GLY A 27 -3.09 -5.90 -0.52
CA GLY A 27 -2.22 -7.04 -0.83
C GLY A 27 -1.44 -6.85 -2.13
N MET A 28 -2.05 -6.28 -3.17
CA MET A 28 -1.37 -5.95 -4.42
C MET A 28 -0.32 -4.87 -4.22
N GLY A 29 -0.65 -3.77 -3.54
CA GLY A 29 0.29 -2.70 -3.24
C GLY A 29 1.47 -3.17 -2.38
N GLY A 30 1.20 -4.00 -1.37
CA GLY A 30 2.24 -4.59 -0.54
C GLY A 30 3.19 -5.52 -1.32
N LYS A 31 2.65 -6.39 -2.18
CA LYS A 31 3.45 -7.25 -3.07
C LYS A 31 4.30 -6.43 -4.04
N HIS A 32 3.74 -5.36 -4.59
CA HIS A 32 4.47 -4.42 -5.45
C HIS A 32 5.68 -3.83 -4.72
N ILE A 33 5.47 -3.20 -3.56
CA ILE A 33 6.57 -2.59 -2.79
C ILE A 33 7.65 -3.62 -2.44
N MET A 34 7.28 -4.79 -1.92
CA MET A 34 8.24 -5.81 -1.51
C MET A 34 8.96 -6.49 -2.69
N GLY A 35 8.37 -6.48 -3.89
CA GLY A 35 8.97 -7.03 -5.10
C GLY A 35 9.95 -6.08 -5.81
N THR A 36 9.96 -4.80 -5.42
CA THR A 36 10.87 -3.81 -6.03
C THR A 36 12.31 -3.98 -5.54
N THR A 37 13.28 -3.60 -6.38
CA THR A 37 14.72 -3.55 -6.02
C THR A 37 15.34 -2.18 -6.26
N ASP A 38 14.60 -1.24 -6.85
CA ASP A 38 15.07 0.10 -7.13
C ASP A 38 15.16 0.99 -5.88
N GLU A 39 15.88 2.11 -6.02
CA GLU A 39 16.08 3.10 -4.96
C GLU A 39 14.83 3.96 -4.71
N THR A 40 13.95 4.14 -5.71
CA THR A 40 12.72 4.93 -5.56
C THR A 40 11.79 4.31 -4.52
N HIS A 41 11.67 2.98 -4.49
CA HIS A 41 10.83 2.26 -3.54
C HIS A 41 11.54 1.89 -2.23
N LYS A 42 12.87 2.04 -2.15
CA LYS A 42 13.69 1.57 -1.02
C LYS A 42 13.18 2.05 0.33
N THR A 43 12.87 3.34 0.46
CA THR A 43 12.40 3.90 1.73
C THR A 43 11.11 3.22 2.20
N VAL A 44 10.13 3.08 1.32
CA VAL A 44 8.83 2.47 1.66
C VAL A 44 8.95 0.96 1.84
N ARG A 45 9.82 0.31 1.06
CA ARG A 45 10.15 -1.12 1.20
C ARG A 45 10.81 -1.42 2.54
N ASP A 46 11.78 -0.61 2.95
CA ASP A 46 12.46 -0.75 4.23
C ASP A 46 11.50 -0.47 5.40
N MET A 47 10.62 0.55 5.28
CA MET A 47 9.57 0.80 6.27
C MET A 47 8.61 -0.40 6.39
N MET A 48 8.17 -0.97 5.26
CA MET A 48 7.27 -2.12 5.27
C MET A 48 7.93 -3.37 5.85
N ALA A 49 9.19 -3.64 5.50
CA ALA A 49 9.97 -4.78 5.99
C ALA A 49 10.25 -4.71 7.51
N ASN A 50 10.41 -3.51 8.06
CA ASN A 50 10.68 -3.29 9.48
C ASN A 50 9.43 -2.92 10.30
N SER A 51 8.25 -2.90 9.68
CA SER A 51 7.01 -2.51 10.33
C SER A 51 6.63 -3.47 11.46
N LYS A 52 6.21 -2.93 12.61
CA LYS A 52 5.61 -3.73 13.67
C LYS A 52 4.12 -3.90 13.41
N LYS A 53 3.50 -4.85 14.11
CA LYS A 53 2.05 -5.09 14.02
C LYS A 53 1.23 -3.81 14.25
N GLU A 54 1.62 -2.98 15.22
CA GLU A 54 0.95 -1.70 15.49
C GLU A 54 1.04 -0.71 14.32
N ASP A 55 2.18 -0.67 13.61
CA ASP A 55 2.35 0.19 12.43
C ASP A 55 1.47 -0.28 11.28
N GLN A 56 1.38 -1.60 11.09
CA GLN A 56 0.50 -2.21 10.09
C GLN A 56 -0.97 -1.93 10.39
N GLU A 57 -1.40 -2.06 11.66
CA GLU A 57 -2.76 -1.73 12.09
C GLU A 57 -3.10 -0.26 11.86
N LYS A 58 -2.18 0.67 12.16
CA LYS A 58 -2.35 2.10 11.89
C LYS A 58 -2.48 2.38 10.40
N TRP A 59 -1.64 1.78 9.57
CA TRP A 59 -1.72 1.92 8.12
C TRP A 59 -3.05 1.37 7.58
N PHE A 60 -3.48 0.21 8.05
CA PHE A 60 -4.78 -0.38 7.65
C PHE A 60 -5.97 0.49 8.07
N ALA A 61 -5.95 1.08 9.26
CA ALA A 61 -7.00 1.98 9.71
C ALA A 61 -7.08 3.25 8.85
N TRP A 62 -5.93 3.84 8.50
CA TRP A 62 -5.85 4.97 7.59
C TRP A 62 -6.33 4.60 6.18
N PHE A 63 -5.85 3.49 5.63
CA PHE A 63 -6.23 3.04 4.30
C PHE A 63 -7.71 2.69 4.21
N LYS A 64 -8.30 2.13 5.28
CA LYS A 64 -9.75 1.94 5.39
C LYS A 64 -10.52 3.26 5.27
N GLY A 65 -10.02 4.33 5.90
CA GLY A 65 -10.62 5.66 5.76
C GLY A 65 -10.62 6.16 4.32
N LEU A 66 -9.50 6.00 3.60
CA LEU A 66 -9.42 6.33 2.18
C LEU A 66 -10.33 5.45 1.33
N TRP A 67 -10.38 4.15 1.63
CA TRP A 67 -11.24 3.20 0.96
C TRP A 67 -12.70 3.61 1.09
N ASP A 68 -13.18 3.90 2.30
CA ASP A 68 -14.59 4.22 2.55
C ASP A 68 -15.00 5.56 1.90
N ALA A 69 -14.06 6.50 1.74
CA ALA A 69 -14.31 7.81 1.15
C ALA A 69 -14.31 7.84 -0.39
N LYS A 70 -13.77 6.81 -1.06
CA LYS A 70 -13.64 6.72 -2.52
C LYS A 70 -14.80 5.98 -3.17
#